data_AF-A0A3G9GHI5-F1
#
_entry.id   AF-A0A3G9GHI5-F1
#
_cell.length_a   1.000
_cell.length_b   1.000
_cell.length_c   1.000
_cell.angle_alpha   90.00
_cell.angle_beta   90.00
_cell.angle_gamma   90.00
#
_symmetry.space_group_name_H-M   'P 1'
#
loop_
_entity.id
_entity.type
_entity.pdbx_description
1 polymer ?
#
loop_
_entity_poly.entity_id
_entity_poly.type
_entity_poly.pdbx_seq_one_letter_code
_entity_poly.pdbx_strand_id
1 'polypeptide(L)'
;MTDRRKAMIAKIKIAQQQLQMADDSYRAMLARLADGKTSSTKLTLQQLDDVLAEMKRLGFVQKHGRRPQPKDTRETLIAKVEAQLATAGRPWEYAHAMAKRMYKVEKLEWLDYEQLQGVMVALVYDARRNGRPV
;
A
#
# COMPACT_ATOMS: atom_id res chain seq x y z
N MET A 1 4.38 -24.18 -16.79
CA MET A 1 5.40 -23.70 -15.82
C MET A 1 4.68 -23.11 -14.63
N THR A 2 4.77 -23.74 -13.46
CA THR A 2 4.09 -23.33 -12.22
C THR A 2 4.45 -21.90 -11.81
N ASP A 3 3.46 -21.03 -11.62
CA ASP A 3 3.63 -19.61 -11.27
C ASP A 3 4.49 -19.41 -10.02
N ARG A 4 4.43 -20.37 -9.08
CA ARG A 4 5.28 -20.40 -7.87
C ARG A 4 6.78 -20.37 -8.21
N ARG A 5 7.23 -21.14 -9.20
CA ARG A 5 8.65 -21.20 -9.58
C ARG A 5 9.12 -19.87 -10.16
N LYS A 6 8.31 -19.27 -11.03
CA LYS A 6 8.59 -17.94 -11.61
C LYS A 6 8.71 -16.89 -10.51
N ALA A 7 7.79 -16.90 -9.54
CA ALA A 7 7.83 -15.99 -8.40
C ALA A 7 9.10 -16.17 -7.54
N MET A 8 9.56 -17.40 -7.31
CA MET A 8 10.80 -17.66 -6.56
C MET A 8 12.04 -17.17 -7.30
N ILE A 9 12.13 -17.41 -8.61
CA ILE A 9 13.23 -16.91 -9.43
C ILE A 9 13.28 -15.38 -9.39
N ALA A 10 12.12 -14.72 -9.48
CA ALA A 10 12.03 -13.26 -9.35
C ALA A 10 12.52 -12.77 -7.99
N LYS A 11 12.13 -13.43 -6.89
CA LYS A 11 12.61 -13.10 -5.53
C LYS A 11 14.13 -13.23 -5.41
N ILE A 12 14.73 -14.29 -5.96
CA ILE A 12 16.19 -14.47 -5.96
C ILE A 12 16.87 -13.33 -6.72
N LYS A 13 16.32 -12.87 -7.83
CA LYS A 13 16.87 -11.75 -8.59
C LYS A 13 16.76 -10.42 -7.85
N ILE A 14 15.64 -10.18 -7.17
CA ILE A 14 15.49 -9.02 -6.27
C ILE A 14 16.50 -9.10 -5.13
N ALA A 15 16.66 -10.27 -4.53
CA ALA A 15 17.63 -10.50 -3.46
C ALA A 15 19.06 -10.26 -3.92
N GLN A 16 19.42 -10.67 -5.14
CA GLN A 16 20.73 -10.43 -5.73
C GLN A 16 21.01 -8.92 -5.82
N GLN A 17 20.03 -8.14 -6.30
CA GLN A 17 20.13 -6.69 -6.40
C GLN A 17 20.19 -6.01 -5.02
N GLN A 18 19.36 -6.44 -4.08
CA GLN A 18 19.30 -5.87 -2.73
C GLN A 18 20.59 -6.11 -1.94
N LEU A 19 21.20 -7.29 -2.11
CA LEU A 19 22.47 -7.65 -1.50
C LEU A 19 23.69 -7.12 -2.29
N GLN A 20 23.46 -6.42 -3.40
CA GLN A 20 24.50 -5.90 -4.29
C GLN A 20 25.54 -6.97 -4.70
N MET A 21 25.08 -8.21 -4.91
CA MET A 21 25.96 -9.32 -5.25
C MET A 21 26.42 -9.22 -6.70
N ALA A 22 27.74 -9.27 -6.91
CA ALA A 22 28.31 -9.43 -8.24
C ALA A 22 27.86 -10.76 -8.88
N ASP A 23 27.77 -10.78 -10.21
CA ASP A 23 27.28 -11.93 -10.96
C ASP A 23 28.11 -13.20 -10.72
N ASP A 24 29.43 -13.08 -10.58
CA ASP A 24 30.31 -14.21 -10.31
C ASP A 24 30.08 -14.79 -8.91
N SER A 25 29.97 -13.94 -7.89
CA SER A 25 29.63 -14.35 -6.52
C SER A 25 28.25 -15.00 -6.44
N TYR A 26 27.28 -14.47 -7.18
CA TYR A 26 25.95 -15.05 -7.30
C TYR A 26 25.99 -16.44 -7.96
N ARG A 27 26.71 -16.61 -9.08
CA ARG A 27 26.85 -17.90 -9.76
C ARG A 27 27.59 -18.93 -8.90
N ALA A 28 28.62 -18.51 -8.16
CA ALA A 28 29.34 -19.36 -7.22
C ALA A 28 28.44 -19.83 -6.07
N MET A 29 27.61 -18.94 -5.51
CA MET A 29 26.63 -19.29 -4.49
C MET A 29 25.60 -20.30 -5.02
N LEU A 30 25.08 -20.11 -6.23
CA LEU A 30 24.17 -21.06 -6.86
C LEU A 30 24.83 -22.43 -7.08
N ALA A 31 26.07 -22.45 -7.59
CA ALA A 31 26.80 -23.68 -7.82
C ALA A 31 27.03 -24.48 -6.54
N ARG A 32 27.31 -23.79 -5.41
CA ARG A 32 27.47 -24.41 -4.09
C ARG A 32 26.19 -25.05 -3.57
N LEU A 33 25.04 -24.41 -3.80
CA LEU A 33 23.74 -24.83 -3.21
C LEU A 33 22.92 -25.75 -4.12
N ALA A 34 23.28 -25.88 -5.39
CA ALA A 34 22.46 -26.57 -6.37
C ALA A 34 23.25 -27.50 -7.30
N ASP A 35 24.18 -28.26 -6.74
CA ASP A 35 24.92 -29.32 -7.45
C ASP A 35 25.66 -28.79 -8.69
N GLY A 36 26.33 -27.64 -8.56
CA GLY A 36 27.12 -27.03 -9.64
C GLY A 36 26.29 -26.20 -10.65
N LYS A 37 24.98 -26.07 -10.47
CA LYS A 37 24.14 -25.25 -11.37
C LYS A 37 24.38 -23.76 -11.14
N THR A 38 24.67 -23.04 -12.22
CA THR A 38 24.94 -21.59 -12.19
C THR A 38 23.75 -20.71 -12.60
N SER A 39 22.58 -21.31 -12.87
CA SER A 39 21.39 -20.58 -13.30
C SER A 39 20.17 -20.91 -12.43
N SER A 40 19.51 -19.87 -11.91
CA SER A 40 18.27 -20.00 -11.14
C SER A 40 17.11 -20.58 -11.96
N THR A 41 17.14 -20.50 -13.29
CA THR A 41 16.14 -21.12 -14.17
C THR A 41 16.26 -22.64 -14.28
N LYS A 42 17.42 -23.21 -13.91
CA LYS A 42 17.69 -24.67 -13.95
C LYS A 42 17.46 -25.35 -12.59
N LEU A 43 17.10 -24.58 -11.56
CA LEU A 43 16.93 -25.07 -10.19
C LEU A 43 15.56 -25.71 -9.95
N THR A 44 15.52 -26.76 -9.14
CA THR A 44 14.26 -27.33 -8.63
C THR A 44 13.62 -26.41 -7.59
N LEU A 45 12.36 -26.64 -7.23
CA LEU A 45 11.68 -25.83 -6.20
C LEU A 45 12.43 -25.89 -4.85
N GLN A 46 12.90 -27.07 -4.45
CA GLN A 46 13.70 -27.24 -3.23
C GLN A 46 14.98 -26.40 -3.27
N GLN A 47 15.74 -26.51 -4.37
CA GLN A 47 16.98 -25.73 -4.56
C GLN A 47 16.72 -24.21 -4.55
N LEU A 48 15.58 -23.76 -5.06
CA LEU A 48 15.20 -22.34 -5.02
C LEU A 48 14.86 -21.88 -3.58
N ASP A 49 14.24 -22.73 -2.77
CA ASP A 49 13.97 -22.45 -1.36
C ASP A 49 15.28 -22.37 -0.56
N ASP A 50 16.23 -23.29 -0.79
CA ASP A 50 17.53 -23.30 -0.13
C ASP A 50 18.36 -22.05 -0.46
N VAL A 51 18.35 -21.63 -1.73
CA VAL A 51 18.99 -20.37 -2.17
C VAL A 51 18.34 -19.16 -1.50
N LEU A 52 17.01 -19.10 -1.42
CA LEU A 52 16.32 -18.00 -0.74
C LEU A 52 16.61 -17.98 0.77
N ALA A 53 16.76 -19.14 1.41
CA ALA A 53 17.14 -19.24 2.82
C ALA A 53 18.55 -18.70 3.06
N GLU A 54 19.51 -19.04 2.20
CA GLU A 54 20.87 -18.49 2.29
C GLU A 54 20.88 -16.98 2.05
N MET A 55 20.14 -16.49 1.05
CA MET A 55 20.07 -15.04 0.79
C MET A 55 19.45 -14.29 1.98
N LYS A 56 18.43 -14.86 2.65
CA LYS A 56 17.88 -14.29 3.89
C LYS A 56 18.94 -14.24 5.00
N ARG A 57 19.76 -15.29 5.14
CA ARG A 57 20.87 -15.33 6.10
C ARG A 57 21.91 -14.24 5.81
N LEU A 58 22.13 -13.92 4.54
CA LEU A 58 23.02 -12.84 4.09
C LEU A 58 22.40 -11.43 4.24
N GLY A 59 21.18 -11.32 4.74
CA GLY A 59 20.52 -10.02 4.98
C GLY A 59 19.45 -9.65 3.95
N PHE A 60 19.01 -10.58 3.09
CA PHE A 60 17.87 -10.31 2.21
C PHE A 60 16.59 -10.15 3.03
N VAL A 61 16.04 -8.94 3.00
CA VAL A 61 14.74 -8.62 3.61
C VAL A 61 13.71 -8.52 2.51
N GLN A 62 12.73 -9.42 2.52
CA GLN A 62 11.61 -9.36 1.59
C GLN A 62 10.77 -8.11 1.87
N LYS A 63 10.81 -7.14 0.97
CA LYS A 63 9.86 -6.02 1.00
C LYS A 63 8.50 -6.53 0.56
N HIS A 64 7.51 -6.42 1.44
CA HIS A 64 6.11 -6.46 1.02
C HIS A 64 5.87 -5.25 0.12
N GLY A 65 5.05 -5.42 -0.94
CA GLY A 65 4.93 -4.47 -2.05
C GLY A 65 4.73 -3.01 -1.63
N ARG A 66 4.98 -2.07 -2.55
CA ARG A 66 4.75 -0.63 -2.31
C ARG A 66 3.31 -0.43 -1.83
N ARG A 67 3.14 0.19 -0.66
CA ARG A 67 1.82 0.62 -0.16
C ARG A 67 1.17 1.49 -1.25
N PRO A 68 -0.05 1.15 -1.72
CA PRO A 68 -0.77 2.01 -2.64
C PRO A 68 -0.89 3.40 -2.02
N GLN A 69 -0.50 4.42 -2.76
CA GLN A 69 -0.70 5.82 -2.39
C GLN A 69 -1.86 6.32 -3.25
N PRO A 70 -3.11 6.28 -2.75
CA PRO A 70 -4.21 6.90 -3.47
C PRO A 70 -3.92 8.39 -3.64
N LYS A 71 -4.29 8.94 -4.79
CA LYS A 71 -4.32 10.40 -4.97
C LYS A 71 -5.54 10.90 -4.21
N ASP A 72 -5.34 11.29 -2.96
CA ASP A 72 -6.41 11.92 -2.20
C ASP A 72 -6.63 13.34 -2.75
N THR A 73 -7.75 13.56 -3.44
CA THR A 73 -8.12 14.85 -4.02
C THR A 73 -9.27 15.51 -3.26
N ARG A 74 -9.44 16.82 -3.44
CA ARG A 74 -10.54 17.57 -2.82
C ARG A 74 -11.90 17.05 -3.30
N GLU A 75 -12.02 16.67 -4.56
CA GLU A 75 -13.26 16.10 -5.14
C GLU A 75 -13.65 14.80 -4.45
N THR A 76 -12.66 13.96 -4.12
CA THR A 76 -12.89 12.69 -3.40
C THR A 76 -13.44 12.96 -1.99
N LEU A 77 -12.98 14.01 -1.33
CA LEU A 77 -13.49 14.40 -0.02
C LEU A 77 -14.91 15.00 -0.10
N ILE A 78 -15.20 15.82 -1.12
CA ILE A 78 -16.55 16.36 -1.35
C ILE A 78 -17.54 15.20 -1.58
N ALA A 79 -17.18 14.21 -2.40
CA ALA A 79 -18.02 13.03 -2.63
C ALA A 79 -18.29 12.21 -1.36
N LYS A 80 -17.30 12.11 -0.45
CA LYS A 80 -17.50 11.45 0.85
C LYS A 80 -18.43 12.24 1.76
N VAL A 81 -18.29 13.57 1.79
CA VAL A 81 -19.21 14.45 2.53
C VAL A 81 -20.63 14.33 2.00
N GLU A 82 -20.81 14.33 0.68
CA GLU A 82 -22.11 14.11 0.04
C GLU A 82 -22.74 12.80 0.47
N ALA A 83 -21.98 11.70 0.40
CA ALA A 83 -22.47 10.39 0.81
C ALA A 83 -22.90 10.36 2.28
N GLN A 84 -22.12 10.97 3.18
CA GLN A 84 -22.46 11.06 4.61
C GLN A 84 -23.73 11.87 4.85
N LEU A 85 -23.90 12.99 4.13
CA LEU A 85 -25.10 13.80 4.19
C LEU A 85 -26.32 13.04 3.67
N ALA A 86 -26.19 12.32 2.55
CA ALA A 86 -27.24 11.49 1.98
C ALA A 86 -27.66 10.37 2.93
N THR A 87 -26.70 9.65 3.52
CA THR A 87 -26.96 8.62 4.54
C THR A 87 -27.65 9.20 5.78
N ALA A 88 -27.31 10.43 6.17
CA ALA A 88 -27.94 11.10 7.30
C ALA A 88 -29.27 11.79 6.97
N GLY A 89 -29.67 11.83 5.68
CA GLY A 89 -30.84 12.58 5.22
C GLY A 89 -30.72 14.09 5.46
N ARG A 90 -29.50 14.65 5.39
CA ARG A 90 -29.22 16.06 5.68
C ARG A 90 -28.88 16.83 4.40
N PRO A 91 -29.29 18.11 4.29
CA PRO A 91 -28.92 18.95 3.16
C PRO A 91 -27.45 19.44 3.27
N TRP A 92 -26.91 19.90 2.14
CA TRP A 92 -25.57 20.53 2.05
C TRP A 92 -25.37 21.69 3.03
N GLU A 93 -26.43 22.45 3.31
CA GLU A 93 -26.43 23.53 4.31
C GLU A 93 -25.92 23.07 5.69
N TYR A 94 -26.14 21.80 6.06
CA TYR A 94 -25.62 21.28 7.32
C TYR A 94 -24.09 21.23 7.34
N ALA A 95 -23.47 20.81 6.23
CA ALA A 95 -22.02 20.77 6.11
C ALA A 95 -21.42 22.17 5.94
N HIS A 96 -22.11 23.10 5.26
CA HIS A 96 -21.74 24.52 5.23
C HIS A 96 -21.78 25.16 6.63
N ALA A 97 -22.83 24.91 7.40
CA ALA A 97 -22.91 25.37 8.79
C ALA A 97 -21.81 24.75 9.68
N MET A 98 -21.42 23.50 9.41
CA MET A 98 -20.31 22.85 10.11
C MET A 98 -18.95 23.49 9.76
N ALA A 99 -18.70 23.77 8.47
CA ALA A 99 -17.52 24.50 8.02
C ALA A 99 -17.44 25.90 8.65
N LYS A 100 -18.57 26.61 8.72
CA LYS A 100 -18.67 27.92 9.39
C LYS A 100 -18.37 27.83 10.88
N ARG A 101 -18.80 26.78 11.58
CA ARG A 101 -18.51 26.59 13.01
C ARG A 101 -17.04 26.28 13.27
N MET A 102 -16.45 25.39 12.47
CA MET A 102 -15.07 24.90 12.65
C MET A 102 -14.02 25.91 12.16
N TYR A 103 -14.24 26.51 10.99
CA TYR A 103 -13.21 27.29 10.29
C TYR A 103 -13.66 28.72 9.92
N LYS A 104 -14.87 29.13 10.31
CA LYS A 104 -15.45 30.46 9.96
C LYS A 104 -15.56 30.70 8.45
N VAL A 105 -15.65 29.62 7.67
CA VAL A 105 -15.79 29.67 6.21
C VAL A 105 -17.21 29.25 5.83
N GLU A 106 -17.87 30.05 4.99
CA GLU A 106 -19.28 29.84 4.62
C GLU A 106 -19.48 28.66 3.64
N LYS A 107 -18.56 28.48 2.69
CA LYS A 107 -18.68 27.45 1.64
C LYS A 107 -17.59 26.39 1.73
N LEU A 108 -17.97 25.12 1.54
CA LEU A 108 -17.02 24.01 1.51
C LEU A 108 -15.99 24.14 0.37
N GLU A 109 -16.41 24.74 -0.74
CA GLU A 109 -15.57 25.00 -1.91
C GLU A 109 -14.36 25.89 -1.61
N TRP A 110 -14.44 26.70 -0.55
CA TRP A 110 -13.38 27.62 -0.12
C TRP A 110 -12.43 26.99 0.90
N LEU A 111 -12.73 25.78 1.40
CA LEU A 111 -11.86 25.07 2.31
C LEU A 111 -10.66 24.48 1.55
N ASP A 112 -9.49 24.52 2.18
CA ASP A 112 -8.36 23.72 1.74
C ASP A 112 -8.62 22.22 2.01
N TYR A 113 -7.68 21.37 1.57
CA TYR A 113 -7.82 19.92 1.70
C TYR A 113 -7.92 19.46 3.16
N GLU A 114 -7.11 20.01 4.06
CA GLU A 114 -7.07 19.60 5.47
C GLU A 114 -8.35 20.01 6.20
N GLN A 115 -8.82 21.22 5.94
CA GLN A 115 -10.07 21.73 6.50
C GLN A 115 -11.27 20.90 6.03
N LEU A 116 -11.34 20.59 4.73
CA LEU A 116 -12.39 19.75 4.15
C LEU A 116 -12.35 18.34 4.74
N GLN A 117 -11.16 17.76 4.91
CA GLN A 117 -10.99 16.48 5.60
C GLN A 117 -11.50 16.56 7.04
N GLY A 118 -11.24 17.66 7.75
CA GLY A 118 -11.75 17.89 9.10
C GLY A 118 -13.29 17.93 9.16
N VAL A 119 -13.95 18.57 8.19
CA VAL A 119 -15.44 18.56 8.12
C VAL A 119 -15.97 17.14 7.88
N MET A 120 -15.36 16.39 6.96
CA MET A 120 -15.72 14.98 6.72
C MET A 120 -15.57 14.14 8.00
N VAL A 121 -14.48 14.31 8.75
CA VAL A 121 -14.27 13.62 10.03
C VAL A 121 -15.32 14.02 11.07
N ALA A 122 -15.67 15.31 11.16
CA ALA A 122 -16.70 15.78 12.08
C ALA A 122 -18.08 15.17 11.77
N LEU A 123 -18.42 14.97 10.49
CA LEU A 123 -19.63 14.27 10.07
C LEU A 123 -19.61 12.78 10.45
N VAL A 124 -18.46 12.10 10.37
CA VAL A 124 -18.32 10.71 10.88
C VAL A 124 -18.61 10.66 12.39
N TYR A 125 -18.09 11.60 13.16
CA TYR A 125 -18.36 11.67 14.61
C TYR A 125 -19.84 11.98 14.90
N ASP A 126 -20.48 12.89 14.14
CA ASP A 126 -21.93 13.13 14.24
C ASP A 126 -22.73 11.87 13.93
N ALA A 127 -22.38 11.14 12.87
CA ALA A 127 -23.04 9.90 12.48
C ALA A 127 -22.94 8.84 13.59
N ARG A 128 -21.74 8.63 14.15
CA ARG A 128 -21.50 7.71 15.28
C ARG A 128 -22.30 8.12 16.53
N ARG A 129 -22.31 9.40 16.87
CA ARG A 129 -23.09 9.93 18.02
C ARG A 129 -24.58 9.68 17.86
N ASN A 130 -25.07 9.67 16.62
CA ASN A 130 -26.47 9.44 16.29
C ASN A 130 -26.77 7.97 15.91
N GLY A 131 -25.85 7.04 16.12
CA GLY A 131 -26.04 5.60 15.85
C GLY A 131 -26.19 5.23 14.37
N ARG A 132 -25.70 6.07 13.45
CA ARG A 132 -25.80 5.85 12.00
C ARG A 132 -24.59 5.07 11.46
N PRO A 133 -24.77 4.25 10.41
CA PRO A 133 -23.64 3.62 9.73
C PRO A 133 -22.74 4.69 9.07
N VAL A 134 -21.43 4.49 9.14
CA VAL A 134 -20.38 5.37 8.57
C VAL A 134 -19.59 4.67 7.48
#